data_AF-A0A7S2NK21-F1
#
_entry.id   AF-A0A7S2NK21-F1
#
_cell.length_a   1.000
_cell.length_b   1.000
_cell.length_c   1.000
_cell.angle_alpha   90.00
_cell.angle_beta   90.00
_cell.angle_gamma   90.00
#
_symmetry.space_group_name_H-M   'P 1'
#
loop_
_entity.id
_entity.type
_entity.pdbx_description
1 polymer ?
#
loop_
_entity_poly.entity_id
_entity_poly.type
_entity_poly.pdbx_seq_one_letter_code
_entity_poly.pdbx_strand_id
1 'polypeptide(L)'
;MFFQLTGIDDAQVAVLSGVGPVTGAVGNVVGGLVADSLARRLLLHGRPLSAQISVACGIPLIYLVFQGVPPGEGSFGVYLALNVAFGVLGSWSQSGTNFPILSHIVPADARSRIMAWECALENSIANAVGPLVVSLLAERTF
;
A
#
# COMPACT_ATOMS: atom_id res chain seq x y z
N MET A 1 11.25 -11.71 6.46
CA MET A 1 12.18 -12.00 7.57
C MET A 1 11.73 -11.41 8.90
N PHE A 2 11.16 -10.20 8.98
CA PHE A 2 10.68 -9.64 10.25
C PHE A 2 9.83 -10.61 11.09
N PHE A 3 8.77 -11.19 10.51
CA PHE A 3 7.89 -12.13 11.21
C PHE A 3 8.58 -13.44 11.67
N GLN A 4 9.64 -13.88 10.97
CA GLN A 4 10.42 -15.06 11.38
C GLN A 4 11.27 -14.72 12.61
N LEU A 5 11.86 -13.52 12.64
CA LEU A 5 12.65 -13.05 13.78
C LEU A 5 11.80 -12.84 15.03
N THR A 6 10.50 -12.58 14.88
CA THR A 6 9.55 -12.49 16.01
C THR A 6 9.05 -13.86 16.49
N GLY A 7 9.53 -14.97 15.93
CA GLY A 7 9.20 -16.33 16.40
C GLY A 7 7.93 -16.93 15.80
N ILE A 8 7.41 -16.40 14.70
CA ILE A 8 6.28 -16.99 13.97
C ILE A 8 6.75 -18.15 13.11
N ASP A 9 5.96 -19.23 13.06
CA ASP A 9 6.22 -20.41 12.26
C ASP A 9 6.37 -20.08 10.76
N ASP A 10 7.28 -20.77 10.07
CA ASP A 10 7.62 -20.49 8.68
C ASP A 10 6.42 -20.63 7.73
N ALA A 11 5.50 -21.58 7.98
CA ALA A 11 4.30 -21.73 7.15
C ALA A 11 3.36 -20.54 7.32
N GLN A 12 3.23 -20.03 8.55
CA GLN A 12 2.45 -18.83 8.86
C GLN A 12 3.07 -17.57 8.25
N VAL A 13 4.40 -17.45 8.29
CA VAL A 13 5.10 -16.33 7.64
C VAL A 13 4.90 -16.34 6.12
N ALA A 14 4.93 -17.52 5.48
CA ALA A 14 4.65 -17.64 4.06
C ALA A 14 3.25 -17.11 3.71
N VAL A 15 2.25 -17.43 4.54
CA VAL A 15 0.89 -16.89 4.40
C VAL A 15 0.87 -15.37 4.58
N LEU A 16 1.50 -14.84 5.64
CA LEU A 16 1.57 -13.39 5.88
C LEU A 16 2.27 -12.64 4.74
N SER A 17 3.27 -13.25 4.10
CA SER A 17 3.98 -12.64 2.98
C SER A 17 3.18 -12.69 1.68
N GLY A 18 2.41 -13.77 1.47
CA GLY A 18 1.59 -13.98 0.27
C GLY A 18 0.23 -13.28 0.27
N VAL A 19 -0.29 -12.89 1.43
CA VAL A 19 -1.62 -12.26 1.54
C VAL A 19 -1.66 -10.84 0.97
N GLY A 20 -0.54 -10.13 1.00
CA GLY A 20 -0.43 -8.72 0.62
C GLY A 20 -0.95 -8.39 -0.79
N PRO A 21 -0.48 -9.08 -1.85
CA PRO A 21 -1.00 -8.86 -3.21
C PRO A 21 -2.51 -9.11 -3.35
N VAL A 22 -3.04 -10.11 -2.64
CA VAL A 22 -4.47 -10.45 -2.68
C VAL A 22 -5.31 -9.35 -2.03
N THR A 23 -4.92 -8.92 -0.83
CA THR A 23 -5.63 -7.86 -0.10
C THR A 23 -5.46 -6.51 -0.78
N GLY A 24 -4.31 -6.23 -1.38
CA GLY A 24 -4.07 -5.05 -2.21
C GLY A 24 -4.95 -5.01 -3.45
N ALA A 25 -5.18 -6.15 -4.12
CA ALA A 25 -6.11 -6.22 -5.25
C ALA A 25 -7.55 -5.89 -4.82
N VAL A 26 -8.00 -6.43 -3.68
CA VAL A 26 -9.31 -6.10 -3.09
C VAL A 26 -9.36 -4.62 -2.69
N GLY A 27 -8.31 -4.12 -2.05
CA GLY A 27 -8.16 -2.72 -1.67
C GLY A 27 -8.24 -1.77 -2.86
N ASN A 28 -7.66 -2.14 -4.00
CA ASN A 28 -7.75 -1.35 -5.22
C ASN A 28 -9.17 -1.23 -5.76
N VAL A 29 -9.96 -2.31 -5.69
CA VAL A 29 -11.38 -2.26 -6.09
C VAL A 29 -12.17 -1.36 -5.12
N VAL A 30 -12.00 -1.56 -3.82
CA VAL A 30 -12.67 -0.76 -2.78
C VAL A 30 -12.29 0.72 -2.90
N GLY A 31 -11.00 1.00 -3.03
CA GLY A 31 -10.44 2.34 -3.20
C GLY A 31 -10.95 3.04 -4.45
N GLY A 32 -11.07 2.32 -5.57
CA GLY A 32 -11.68 2.84 -6.79
C GLY A 32 -13.13 3.27 -6.57
N LEU A 33 -13.95 2.42 -5.94
CA LEU A 33 -15.36 2.72 -5.64
C LEU A 33 -15.51 3.92 -4.69
N VAL A 34 -14.67 3.99 -3.66
CA VAL A 34 -14.65 5.12 -2.71
C VAL A 34 -14.23 6.40 -3.42
N ALA A 35 -13.15 6.37 -4.20
CA ALA A 35 -12.66 7.52 -4.95
C ALA A 35 -13.69 8.04 -5.96
N ASP A 36 -14.39 7.15 -6.67
CA ASP A 36 -15.45 7.53 -7.61
C ASP A 36 -16.67 8.14 -6.89
N SER A 37 -17.01 7.63 -5.71
CA SER A 37 -18.05 8.24 -4.86
C SER A 37 -17.67 9.64 -4.39
N LEU A 38 -16.42 9.81 -3.92
CA LEU A 38 -15.89 11.11 -3.51
C LEU A 38 -15.78 12.08 -4.69
N ALA A 39 -15.35 11.62 -5.86
CA ALA A 39 -15.26 12.44 -7.07
C ALA A 39 -16.63 12.97 -7.52
N ARG A 40 -17.70 12.16 -7.39
CA ARG A 40 -19.06 12.62 -7.69
C ARG A 40 -19.56 13.70 -6.73
N ARG A 41 -19.15 13.66 -5.45
CA ARG A 41 -19.61 14.60 -4.42
C ARG A 41 -18.76 15.86 -4.32
N LEU A 42 -17.45 15.73 -4.46
CA LEU A 42 -16.45 16.77 -4.20
C LEU A 42 -15.72 17.24 -5.47
N LEU A 43 -16.16 16.75 -6.64
CA LEU A 43 -15.62 17.10 -7.95
C LEU A 43 -14.10 16.85 -8.01
N LEU A 44 -13.33 17.89 -8.33
CA LEU A 44 -11.87 17.84 -8.47
C LEU A 44 -11.13 17.46 -7.18
N HIS A 45 -11.75 17.66 -6.01
CA HIS A 45 -11.12 17.37 -4.71
C HIS A 45 -11.35 15.93 -4.24
N GLY A 46 -12.29 15.20 -4.85
CA GLY A 46 -12.69 13.87 -4.37
C GLY A 46 -11.59 12.81 -4.49
N ARG A 47 -10.90 12.74 -5.63
CA ARG A 47 -9.83 11.77 -5.85
C ARG A 47 -8.58 12.07 -5.01
N PRO A 48 -8.08 13.31 -4.91
CA PRO A 48 -7.00 13.64 -3.98
C PRO A 48 -7.34 13.32 -2.52
N LEU A 49 -8.58 13.57 -2.09
CA LEU A 49 -9.02 13.24 -0.74
C LEU A 49 -8.98 11.71 -0.48
N SER A 50 -9.35 10.90 -1.47
CA SER A 50 -9.25 9.44 -1.37
C SER A 50 -7.81 8.98 -1.12
N ALA A 51 -6.83 9.57 -1.82
CA ALA A 51 -5.41 9.27 -1.59
C ALA A 51 -4.95 9.72 -0.19
N GLN A 52 -5.40 10.89 0.27
CA GLN A 52 -5.09 11.37 1.63
C GLN A 52 -5.65 10.44 2.70
N ILE A 53 -6.88 9.96 2.56
CA ILE A 53 -7.48 8.97 3.48
C ILE A 53 -6.66 7.68 3.46
N SER A 54 -6.29 7.19 2.26
CA SER A 54 -5.46 5.99 2.10
C SER A 54 -4.15 6.09 2.85
N VAL A 55 -3.43 7.21 2.71
CA VAL A 55 -2.16 7.46 3.38
C VAL A 55 -2.35 7.65 4.90
N ALA A 56 -3.39 8.40 5.30
CA ALA A 56 -3.72 8.64 6.70
C ALA A 56 -4.08 7.35 7.45
N CYS A 57 -4.67 6.35 6.76
CA CYS A 57 -4.91 5.02 7.31
C CYS A 57 -3.68 4.11 7.20
N GLY A 58 -2.96 4.16 6.08
CA GLY A 58 -1.81 3.30 5.81
C GLY A 58 -0.65 3.50 6.78
N ILE A 59 -0.30 4.76 7.10
CA ILE A 59 0.83 5.09 7.98
C ILE A 59 0.65 4.51 9.39
N PRO A 60 -0.48 4.74 10.10
CA PRO A 60 -0.71 4.13 11.41
C PRO A 60 -0.71 2.60 11.36
N LEU A 61 -1.31 2.00 10.33
CA LEU A 61 -1.38 0.54 10.21
C LEU A 61 0.00 -0.08 10.05
N ILE A 62 0.85 0.47 9.19
CA ILE A 62 2.21 -0.05 9.00
C ILE A 62 3.08 0.20 10.25
N TYR A 63 2.86 1.33 10.93
CA TYR A 63 3.49 1.59 12.23
C TYR A 63 3.10 0.53 13.27
N LEU A 64 1.80 0.19 13.37
CA LEU A 64 1.33 -0.84 14.29
C LEU A 64 1.95 -2.22 14.00
N VAL A 65 2.17 -2.56 12.73
CA VAL A 65 2.83 -3.82 12.34
C VAL A 65 4.25 -3.91 12.89
N PHE A 66 5.04 -2.85 12.80
CA PHE A 66 6.47 -2.89 13.14
C PHE A 66 6.80 -2.42 14.56
N GLN A 67 6.05 -1.47 15.10
CA GLN A 67 6.34 -0.81 16.38
C GLN A 67 5.22 -0.96 17.41
N GLY A 68 3.98 -1.19 16.97
CA GLY A 68 2.83 -1.32 17.88
C GLY A 68 2.75 -2.68 18.58
N VAL A 69 3.35 -3.72 17.99
CA VAL A 69 3.36 -5.07 18.57
C VAL A 69 4.78 -5.38 19.08
N PRO A 70 4.95 -5.63 20.39
CA PRO A 70 6.24 -5.99 20.95
C PRO A 70 6.82 -7.25 20.28
N PRO A 71 8.13 -7.29 20.00
CA PRO A 71 8.77 -8.47 19.44
C PRO A 71 8.53 -9.72 20.30
N GLY A 72 8.05 -10.80 19.70
CA GLY A 72 7.77 -12.07 20.37
C GLY A 72 6.39 -12.18 21.04
N GLU A 73 5.63 -11.09 21.16
CA GLU A 73 4.27 -11.10 21.72
C GLU A 73 3.18 -11.11 20.65
N GLY A 74 3.53 -10.81 19.41
CA GLY A 74 2.60 -10.76 18.29
C GLY A 74 2.12 -12.14 17.84
N SER A 75 0.80 -12.33 17.84
CA SER A 75 0.19 -13.54 17.26
C SER A 75 0.01 -13.42 15.75
N PHE A 76 0.02 -14.57 15.06
CA PHE A 76 -0.28 -14.66 13.62
C PHE A 76 -1.57 -13.93 13.25
N GLY A 77 -2.64 -14.09 14.04
CA GLY A 77 -3.94 -13.45 13.77
C GLY A 77 -3.89 -11.92 13.80
N VAL A 78 -3.11 -11.33 14.71
CA VAL A 78 -2.94 -9.88 14.80
C VAL A 78 -2.19 -9.35 13.57
N TYR A 79 -1.07 -9.98 13.20
CA TYR A 79 -0.32 -9.56 12.02
C TYR A 79 -1.11 -9.77 10.73
N LEU A 80 -1.90 -10.85 10.64
CA LEU A 80 -2.78 -11.08 9.49
C LEU A 80 -3.83 -9.97 9.38
N ALA A 81 -4.51 -9.63 10.48
CA ALA A 81 -5.51 -8.58 10.49
C ALA A 81 -4.90 -7.21 10.11
N LEU A 82 -3.73 -6.87 10.64
CA LEU A 82 -3.04 -5.63 10.30
C LEU A 82 -2.60 -5.58 8.83
N ASN A 83 -2.05 -6.67 8.28
CA ASN A 83 -1.67 -6.74 6.86
C ASN A 83 -2.89 -6.67 5.94
N VAL A 84 -4.00 -7.32 6.31
CA VAL A 84 -5.26 -7.23 5.55
C VAL A 84 -5.80 -5.81 5.59
N ALA A 85 -5.85 -5.17 6.76
CA ALA A 85 -6.31 -3.79 6.89
C ALA A 85 -5.41 -2.83 6.09
N PHE A 86 -4.09 -2.99 6.16
CA PHE A 86 -3.14 -2.19 5.40
C PHE A 86 -3.31 -2.40 3.90
N GLY A 87 -3.42 -3.64 3.42
CA GLY A 87 -3.64 -3.93 2.01
C GLY A 87 -4.97 -3.37 1.49
N VAL A 88 -6.03 -3.45 2.30
CA VAL A 88 -7.36 -2.95 1.90
C VAL A 88 -7.45 -1.44 1.95
N LEU A 89 -6.83 -0.76 2.92
CA LEU A 89 -6.97 0.70 3.12
C LEU A 89 -5.81 1.52 2.56
N GLY A 90 -4.63 0.93 2.43
CA GLY A 90 -3.40 1.62 2.03
C GLY A 90 -3.15 1.67 0.52
N SER A 91 -3.89 0.89 -0.28
CA SER A 91 -3.60 0.71 -1.72
C SER A 91 -4.32 1.69 -2.65
N TRP A 92 -5.14 2.61 -2.14
CA TRP A 92 -6.11 3.34 -2.98
C TRP A 92 -5.48 4.41 -3.87
N SER A 93 -4.27 4.88 -3.55
CA SER A 93 -3.63 6.00 -4.22
C SER A 93 -3.48 5.78 -5.73
N GLN A 94 -3.04 4.59 -6.15
CA GLN A 94 -2.79 4.30 -7.56
C GLN A 94 -4.11 4.12 -8.33
N SER A 95 -4.99 3.27 -7.81
CA SER A 95 -6.24 2.86 -8.47
C SER A 95 -7.36 3.92 -8.40
N GLY A 96 -7.50 4.61 -7.27
CA GLY A 96 -8.53 5.62 -7.03
C GLY A 96 -8.15 7.02 -7.49
N THR A 97 -6.85 7.34 -7.57
CA THR A 97 -6.38 8.72 -7.75
C THR A 97 -5.45 8.88 -8.95
N ASN A 98 -4.27 8.24 -8.96
CA ASN A 98 -3.25 8.48 -9.99
C ASN A 98 -3.76 8.14 -11.40
N PHE A 99 -4.17 6.88 -11.63
CA PHE A 99 -4.59 6.46 -12.96
C PHE A 99 -5.83 7.18 -13.47
N PRO A 100 -6.89 7.39 -12.66
CA PRO A 100 -8.04 8.15 -13.13
C PRO A 100 -7.67 9.60 -13.50
N ILE A 101 -6.83 10.28 -12.72
CA ILE A 101 -6.37 11.64 -13.04
C ILE A 101 -5.55 11.64 -14.33
N LEU A 102 -4.58 10.72 -14.46
CA LEU A 102 -3.79 10.55 -15.69
C LEU A 102 -4.69 10.30 -16.90
N SER A 103 -5.73 9.47 -16.76
CA SER A 103 -6.67 9.19 -17.85
C SER A 103 -7.43 10.43 -18.33
N HIS A 104 -7.68 11.40 -17.44
CA HIS A 104 -8.39 12.63 -17.78
C HIS A 104 -7.48 13.66 -18.45
N ILE A 105 -6.22 13.77 -18.04
CA ILE A 105 -5.29 14.79 -18.56
C ILE A 105 -4.53 14.32 -19.81
N VAL A 106 -4.37 13.00 -19.98
CA VAL A 106 -3.57 12.44 -21.07
C VAL A 106 -4.46 12.14 -22.29
N PRO A 107 -4.03 12.56 -23.50
CA PRO A 107 -4.67 12.18 -24.77
C PRO A 107 -4.81 10.66 -24.93
N ALA A 108 -5.93 10.21 -25.51
CA ALA A 108 -6.30 8.79 -25.56
C ALA A 108 -5.24 7.87 -26.19
N ASP A 109 -4.50 8.37 -27.19
CA ASP A 109 -3.43 7.67 -27.90
C ASP A 109 -2.17 7.46 -27.04
N ALA A 110 -1.95 8.30 -26.01
CA ALA A 110 -0.77 8.25 -25.17
C ALA A 110 -1.00 7.67 -23.76
N ARG A 111 -2.26 7.41 -23.37
CA ARG A 111 -2.64 6.97 -22.00
C ARG A 111 -1.89 5.71 -21.55
N SER A 112 -1.93 4.66 -22.37
CA SER A 112 -1.28 3.38 -22.04
C SER A 112 0.22 3.54 -21.83
N ARG A 113 0.88 4.33 -22.71
CA ARG A 113 2.31 4.61 -22.61
C ARG A 113 2.65 5.38 -21.33
N ILE A 114 1.87 6.40 -20.99
CA ILE A 114 2.14 7.22 -19.79
C ILE A 114 1.87 6.43 -18.51
N MET A 115 0.80 5.64 -18.46
CA MET A 115 0.51 4.77 -17.31
C MET A 115 1.59 3.69 -17.14
N ALA A 116 2.07 3.10 -18.24
CA ALA A 116 3.17 2.14 -18.19
C ALA A 116 4.46 2.79 -17.66
N TRP A 117 4.75 4.04 -18.06
CA TRP A 117 5.89 4.80 -17.54
C TRP A 117 5.76 5.09 -16.04
N GLU A 118 4.58 5.51 -15.58
CA GLU A 118 4.34 5.75 -14.16
C GLU A 118 4.57 4.48 -13.33
N CYS A 119 3.98 3.36 -13.73
CA CYS A 119 4.21 2.05 -13.09
C CYS A 119 5.68 1.64 -13.10
N ALA A 120 6.36 1.81 -14.24
CA ALA A 120 7.75 1.42 -14.35
C ALA A 120 8.62 2.24 -13.41
N LEU A 121 8.41 3.55 -13.34
CA LEU A 121 9.16 4.44 -12.44
C LEU A 121 8.87 4.15 -10.98
N GLU A 122 7.60 4.04 -10.59
CA GLU A 122 7.19 3.76 -9.23
C GLU A 122 7.81 2.44 -8.73
N ASN A 123 7.61 1.35 -9.47
CA ASN A 123 8.14 0.04 -9.07
C ASN A 123 9.67 -0.02 -9.13
N SER A 124 10.30 0.63 -10.10
CA SER A 124 11.77 0.64 -10.19
C SER A 124 12.38 1.40 -9.02
N ILE A 125 11.86 2.57 -8.68
CA ILE A 125 12.34 3.37 -7.55
C ILE A 125 12.06 2.66 -6.23
N ALA A 126 10.85 2.11 -6.06
CA ALA A 126 10.48 1.37 -4.86
C ALA A 126 11.42 0.19 -4.60
N ASN A 127 11.74 -0.60 -5.64
CA ASN A 127 12.63 -1.76 -5.50
C ASN A 127 14.11 -1.39 -5.43
N ALA A 128 14.56 -0.33 -6.11
CA ALA A 128 15.95 0.08 -6.11
C ALA A 128 16.34 0.84 -4.83
N VAL A 129 15.47 1.73 -4.35
CA VAL A 129 15.76 2.65 -3.24
C VAL A 129 15.18 2.15 -1.92
N GLY A 130 13.97 1.57 -1.95
CA GLY A 130 13.24 1.17 -0.74
C GLY A 130 14.05 0.26 0.19
N PRO A 131 14.49 -0.93 -0.27
CA PRO A 131 15.29 -1.82 0.55
C PRO A 131 16.58 -1.18 1.06
N LEU A 132 17.29 -0.43 0.21
CA LEU A 132 18.55 0.23 0.60
C LEU A 132 18.34 1.24 1.72
N VAL A 133 17.36 2.13 1.60
CA VAL A 133 17.08 3.16 2.60
C VAL A 133 16.59 2.53 3.90
N VAL A 134 15.69 1.55 3.82
CA VAL A 134 15.17 0.86 5.01
C VAL A 134 16.29 0.12 5.74
N SER A 135 17.17 -0.60 5.03
CA SER A 135 18.32 -1.28 5.63
C SER A 135 19.30 -0.30 6.28
N LEU A 136 19.64 0.81 5.60
CA LEU A 136 20.53 1.83 6.16
C LEU A 136 19.97 2.49 7.42
N LEU A 137 18.66 2.80 7.43
CA LEU A 137 18.00 3.31 8.63
C LEU A 137 17.97 2.28 9.75
N ALA A 138 17.67 1.02 9.43
CA ALA A 138 17.67 -0.07 10.40
C ALA A 138 19.03 -0.23 11.11
N GLU A 139 20.15 -0.05 10.40
CA GLU A 139 21.50 -0.17 10.99
C GLU A 139 21.98 1.07 11.76
N ARG A 140 21.47 2.26 11.43
CA ARG A 140 22.03 3.54 11.92
C ARG A 140 21.19 4.23 12.98
N THR A 141 19.89 3.94 13.03
CA THR A 141 18.95 4.61 13.95
C THR A 141 18.32 3.70 15.00
N PHE A 142 18.32 2.39 14.81
CA PHE A 142 17.76 1.39 15.72
C PHE A 142 18.85 0.43 16.18
#